data_AF-A0A2N3DSK2-F1
#
_entry.id   AF-A0A2N3DSK2-F1
#
_cell.length_a   1.000
_cell.length_b   1.000
_cell.length_c   1.000
_cell.angle_alpha   90.00
_cell.angle_beta   90.00
_cell.angle_gamma   90.00
#
_symmetry.space_group_name_H-M   'P 1'
#
loop_
_entity.id
_entity.type
_entity.pdbx_description
1 polymer ?
#
loop_
_entity_poly.entity_id
_entity_poly.type
_entity_poly.pdbx_seq_one_letter_code
_entity_poly.pdbx_strand_id
1 'polypeptide(L)' 'FVRRAKGRSSRKIQQEFEHIRKRYWSQRFWQRGYFSTKSGNVTDDIIMRYLDRHTHKNGFSPPA' A
#
# COMPACT_ATOMS: atom_id res chain seq x y z
N PHE A 1 -9.10 12.08 -4.12
CA PHE A 1 -9.76 11.14 -3.21
C PHE A 1 -8.77 10.31 -2.39
N VAL A 2 -7.95 9.45 -3.02
CA VAL A 2 -7.07 8.45 -2.35
C VAL A 2 -6.14 9.04 -1.28
N ARG A 3 -5.51 10.21 -1.53
CA ARG A 3 -4.69 10.90 -0.52
C ARG A 3 -5.43 11.14 0.81
N ARG A 4 -6.68 11.63 0.72
CA ARG A 4 -7.51 11.91 1.89
C ARG A 4 -7.95 10.61 2.57
N ALA A 5 -8.34 9.60 1.78
CA ALA A 5 -8.74 8.29 2.28
C ALA A 5 -7.58 7.63 3.07
N LYS A 6 -6.39 7.56 2.48
CA LYS A 6 -5.18 7.01 3.13
C LYS A 6 -4.78 7.80 4.38
N GLY A 7 -4.84 9.13 4.33
CA GLY A 7 -4.49 9.98 5.48
C GLY A 7 -5.46 9.82 6.66
N ARG A 8 -6.77 9.90 6.41
CA ARG A 8 -7.80 9.79 7.46
C ARG A 8 -7.84 8.39 8.07
N SER A 9 -7.76 7.35 7.25
CA SER A 9 -7.70 5.96 7.74
C SER A 9 -6.44 5.70 8.57
N SER A 10 -5.27 6.15 8.11
CA SER A 10 -4.01 6.02 8.86
C SER A 10 -4.10 6.66 10.25
N ARG A 11 -4.71 7.86 10.35
CA ARG A 11 -4.91 8.53 11.64
C ARG A 11 -5.87 7.75 12.54
N LYS A 12 -7.02 7.31 12.02
CA LYS A 12 -8.02 6.59 12.81
C LYS A 12 -7.48 5.27 13.35
N ILE A 13 -6.80 4.49 12.50
CA ILE A 13 -6.15 3.23 12.89
C ILE A 13 -5.14 3.44 14.02
N GLN A 14 -4.31 4.48 13.94
CA GLN A 14 -3.30 4.72 14.97
C GLN A 14 -3.87 5.30 16.27
N GLN A 15 -5.08 5.87 16.24
CA GLN A 15 -5.82 6.28 17.43
C GLN A 15 -6.45 5.06 18.14
N GLU A 16 -7.01 4.13 17.37
CA GLU A 16 -7.65 2.91 17.90
C GLU A 16 -6.61 1.87 18.35
N PHE A 17 -5.46 1.79 17.67
CA PHE A 17 -4.46 0.76 17.90
C PHE A 17 -3.10 1.37 18.26
N GLU A 18 -2.89 1.60 19.56
CA GLU A 18 -1.66 2.24 20.03
C GLU A 18 -0.39 1.45 19.69
N HIS A 19 -0.47 0.11 19.64
CA HIS A 19 0.67 -0.73 19.25
C HIS A 19 1.12 -0.48 17.79
N ILE A 20 0.21 -0.10 16.89
CA ILE A 20 0.54 0.28 15.51
C ILE A 20 1.26 1.63 15.50
N ARG A 21 0.77 2.59 16.29
CA ARG A 21 1.41 3.91 16.45
C ARG A 21 2.84 3.79 16.99
N LYS A 22 3.06 2.89 17.96
CA LYS A 22 4.39 2.59 18.54
C LYS A 22 5.31 1.87 17.55
N ARG A 23 4.76 0.99 16.71
CA ARG A 23 5.53 0.22 15.71
C ARG A 23 6.12 1.08 14.59
N TYR A 24 5.43 2.12 14.13
CA TYR A 24 5.86 2.94 13.00
C TYR A 24 6.32 4.33 13.45
N TRP A 25 7.64 4.53 13.55
CA TRP A 25 8.26 5.80 13.99
C TRP A 25 7.80 7.04 13.20
N SER A 26 7.46 6.88 11.91
CA SER A 26 6.95 7.97 11.05
C SER A 26 5.42 8.01 10.93
N GLN A 27 4.70 7.21 11.72
CA GLN A 27 3.23 7.08 11.69
C GLN A 27 2.69 6.79 10.29
N ARG A 28 3.52 6.15 9.46
CA ARG A 28 3.23 5.88 8.06
C ARG A 28 2.66 4.47 7.91
N PHE A 29 1.35 4.38 8.03
CA PHE A 29 0.64 3.11 7.90
C PHE A 29 0.59 2.60 6.45
N TRP A 30 0.38 3.50 5.48
CA TRP A 30 0.28 3.14 4.07
C TRP A 30 1.58 3.40 3.29
N GLN A 31 1.86 2.53 2.31
CA GLN A 31 2.93 2.77 1.32
C GLN A 31 2.68 4.05 0.52
N ARG A 32 3.73 4.63 -0.07
CA ARG A 32 3.64 5.87 -0.88
C ARG A 32 2.70 5.71 -2.09
N GLY A 33 2.81 4.58 -2.79
CA GLY A 33 2.04 4.28 -4.00
C GLY A 33 0.58 3.92 -3.73
N TYR A 34 -0.23 4.00 -4.78
CA TYR A 34 -1.55 3.38 -4.86
C TYR A 34 -1.83 2.99 -6.31
N PHE A 35 -2.67 1.98 -6.50
CA PHE A 35 -3.20 1.58 -7.80
C PHE A 35 -4.70 1.83 -7.84
N SER A 36 -5.21 2.29 -8.99
CA SER A 36 -6.63 2.53 -9.22
C SER A 36 -6.92 2.33 -10.69
N THR A 37 -7.88 1.48 -11.02
CA THR A 37 -8.38 1.28 -12.38
C THR A 37 -9.90 1.15 -12.37
N LYS A 38 -10.53 1.22 -13.54
CA LYS A 38 -11.99 1.10 -13.68
C LYS A 38 -12.43 -0.34 -13.42
N SER A 39 -13.64 -0.50 -12.89
CA SER A 39 -14.21 -1.76 -12.39
C SER A 39 -14.32 -2.91 -13.41
N GLY A 40 -14.07 -2.66 -14.70
CA GLY A 40 -14.19 -3.68 -15.75
C GLY A 40 -12.88 -4.33 -16.21
N ASN A 41 -11.71 -3.81 -15.79
CA ASN A 41 -10.39 -4.25 -16.29
C ASN A 41 -9.44 -4.68 -15.15
N VAL A 42 -9.96 -5.10 -13.98
CA VAL A 42 -9.12 -5.61 -12.89
C VAL A 42 -9.00 -7.13 -13.03
N THR A 43 -7.85 -7.61 -13.49
CA THR A 43 -7.46 -9.01 -13.37
C THR A 43 -6.45 -9.17 -12.24
N ASP A 44 -6.38 -10.36 -11.65
CA ASP A 44 -5.39 -10.67 -10.61
C ASP A 44 -3.96 -10.42 -11.10
N ASP A 45 -3.67 -10.71 -12.38
CA ASP A 45 -2.36 -10.41 -13.00
C ASP A 45 -1.98 -8.93 -12.92
N ILE A 46 -2.95 -8.02 -13.09
CA ILE A 46 -2.70 -6.58 -13.04
C ILE A 46 -2.36 -6.14 -11.61
N ILE A 47 -3.05 -6.71 -10.62
CA ILE A 47 -2.77 -6.47 -9.20
C ILE A 47 -1.39 -7.03 -8.85
N MET A 48 -1.09 -8.27 -9.24
CA MET A 48 0.19 -8.93 -8.96
C MET A 48 1.35 -8.17 -9.61
N ARG A 49 1.23 -7.75 -10.87
CA ARG A 49 2.22 -6.90 -11.54
C ARG A 49 2.44 -5.56 -10.82
N TYR A 50 1.38 -4.96 -10.28
CA TYR A 50 1.52 -3.73 -9.49
C TYR A 50 2.29 -3.99 -8.19
N LEU A 51 1.95 -5.06 -7.47
CA LEU A 51 2.62 -5.42 -6.22
C LEU A 51 4.10 -5.74 -6.47
N ASP A 52 4.40 -6.61 -7.43
CA ASP A 52 5.75 -7.03 -7.80
C ASP A 52 6.68 -5.82 -8.06
N ARG A 53 6.22 -4.89 -8.91
CA ARG A 53 6.97 -3.65 -9.21
C ARG A 53 7.24 -2.78 -7.97
N HIS A 54 6.39 -2.84 -6.96
CA HIS A 54 6.42 -1.94 -5.80
C HIS A 54 6.94 -2.60 -4.51
N THR A 55 7.11 -3.92 -4.49
CA THR A 55 7.78 -4.68 -3.43
C THR A 55 9.26 -4.91 -3.74
N HIS A 56 9.61 -5.18 -5.00
CA HIS A 56 10.99 -5.42 -5.43
C HIS A 56 11.72 -4.10 -5.72
N LYS A 57 12.24 -3.46 -4.67
CA LYS A 57 13.18 -2.34 -4.83
C LYS A 57 14.66 -2.72 -4.75
N ASN A 58 15.00 -3.96 -4.39
CA ASN A 58 16.38 -4.46 -4.39
C ASN A 58 16.41 -5.97 -4.72
N GLY A 59 16.81 -6.34 -5.95
CA GLY A 59 17.69 -7.50 -6.16
C GLY A 59 17.13 -8.91 -6.38
N PHE A 60 15.88 -9.12 -6.82
CA PHE A 60 15.51 -10.46 -7.32
C PHE A 60 14.54 -10.39 -8.48
N SER A 61 15.02 -10.76 -9.67
CA SER A 61 14.20 -11.13 -10.82
C SER A 61 14.02 -12.65 -10.76
N PRO A 62 12.79 -13.19 -10.75
CA PRO A 62 12.61 -14.61 -10.98
C PRO A 62 13.01 -14.94 -12.43
N PRO A 63 13.65 -16.09 -12.70
CA PRO A 63 13.98 -16.45 -14.06
C PRO A 63 12.69 -16.71 -14.84
N ALA A 64 12.71 -16.31 -16.12
CA ALA A 64 11.67 -16.58 -17.10
C ALA A 64 11.48 -18.09 -17.32
#